data_AF-A0A4Q3IPH5-F1
#
_entry.id   AF-A0A4Q3IPH5-F1
#
_cell.length_a   1.000
_cell.length_b   1.000
_cell.length_c   1.000
_cell.angle_alpha   90.00
_cell.angle_beta   90.00
_cell.angle_gamma   90.00
#
_symmetry.space_group_name_H-M   'P 1'
#
loop_
_entity.id
_entity.type
_entity.pdbx_description
1 polymer ?
#
loop_
_entity_poly.entity_id
_entity_poly.type
_entity_poly.pdbx_seq_one_letter_code
_entity_poly.pdbx_strand_id
1 'polypeptide(L)' 'MPHSRDSELLAAAEAVRARAYAPYSNFHVGTAILADDGNIYVGCNV' A
#
# COMPACT_ATOMS: atom_id res chain seq x y z
N MET A 1 -0.12 18.83 8.84
CA MET A 1 0.83 17.86 9.41
C MET A 1 0.24 16.48 9.14
N PRO A 2 0.93 15.56 8.46
CA PRO A 2 0.42 14.20 8.30
C PRO A 2 0.21 13.58 9.69
N HIS A 3 -0.91 12.88 9.90
CA HIS A 3 -1.18 12.16 11.13
C HIS A 3 -0.17 11.00 11.23
N SER A 4 0.23 10.56 12.43
CA SER A 4 1.30 9.55 12.59
C SER A 4 1.00 8.21 11.90
N ARG A 5 -0.28 7.97 11.57
CA ARG A 5 -0.78 6.79 10.86
C ARG A 5 -0.62 6.90 9.35
N ASP A 6 -0.57 8.11 8.80
CA ASP A 6 -0.40 8.34 7.37
C ASP A 6 0.97 7.82 6.90
N SER A 7 2.02 8.03 7.72
CA SER A 7 3.36 7.50 7.44
C SER A 7 3.42 5.98 7.50
N GLU A 8 2.66 5.35 8.39
CA GLU A 8 2.59 3.89 8.51
C GLU A 8 1.88 3.28 7.29
N LEU A 9 0.79 3.90 6.85
CA LEU A 9 0.09 3.51 5.63
C LEU A 9 0.96 3.70 4.38
N LEU A 10 1.69 4.81 4.30
CA LEU A 10 2.59 5.06 3.17
C LEU A 10 3.68 3.99 3.09
N ALA A 11 4.33 3.68 4.22
CA ALA A 11 5.37 2.65 4.30
C ALA A 11 4.83 1.26 3.94
N ALA A 12 3.62 0.91 4.41
CA ALA A 12 2.97 -0.35 4.09
C ALA A 12 2.63 -0.46 2.59
N ALA A 13 2.12 0.63 1.99
CA ALA A 13 1.83 0.70 0.57
C ALA A 13 3.11 0.61 -0.29
N GLU A 14 4.19 1.27 0.12
CA GLU A 14 5.49 1.17 -0.55
C GLU A 14 6.08 -0.24 -0.48
N ALA A 15 5.97 -0.91 0.66
CA ALA A 15 6.47 -2.27 0.84
C ALA A 15 5.74 -3.30 -0.04
N VAL A 16 4.40 -3.21 -0.13
CA VAL A 16 3.61 -4.16 -0.94
C VAL A 16 3.74 -3.91 -2.45
N ARG A 17 4.07 -2.67 -2.87
CA ARG A 17 4.27 -2.31 -4.28
C ARG A 17 5.29 -3.21 -4.98
N ALA A 18 6.32 -3.68 -4.28
CA ALA A 18 7.33 -4.59 -4.84
C ALA A 18 6.77 -5.96 -5.27
N ARG A 19 5.58 -6.33 -4.80
CA ARG A 19 4.89 -7.58 -5.13
C ARG A 19 3.93 -7.44 -6.31
N ALA A 20 3.76 -6.22 -6.84
CA ALA A 20 2.87 -5.95 -7.97
C ALA A 20 3.30 -6.75 -9.20
N TYR A 21 2.37 -7.50 -9.77
CA TYR A 21 2.55 -8.14 -11.06
C TYR A 21 2.02 -7.18 -12.12
N ALA A 22 2.88 -6.63 -12.97
CA ALA A 22 2.47 -5.64 -13.95
C ALA A 22 3.28 -5.76 -15.26
N PRO A 23 3.35 -6.95 -15.89
CA PRO A 23 4.20 -7.17 -17.05
C PRO A 23 3.78 -6.37 -18.29
N TYR A 24 2.50 -5.99 -18.36
CA TYR A 24 1.94 -5.27 -19.51
C TYR A 24 2.15 -3.76 -19.42
N SER A 25 1.98 -3.17 -18.23
CA SER A 25 2.08 -1.72 -18.03
C SER A 25 3.44 -1.27 -17.49
N ASN A 26 4.22 -2.17 -16.89
CA ASN A 26 5.40 -1.86 -16.08
C ASN A 26 5.13 -0.83 -14.96
N PHE A 27 3.88 -0.69 -14.55
CA PHE A 27 3.48 0.28 -13.53
C PHE A 27 3.06 -0.44 -12.25
N HIS A 28 3.98 -0.49 -11.29
CA HIS A 28 3.77 -1.13 -10.00
C HIS A 28 3.05 -0.19 -9.04
N VAL A 29 1.92 -0.66 -8.52
CA VAL A 29 1.05 0.05 -7.58
C VAL A 29 0.95 -0.75 -6.29
N GLY A 30 1.14 -0.06 -5.16
CA GLY A 30 0.85 -0.57 -3.83
C GLY A 30 -0.22 0.28 -3.14
N THR A 31 -0.97 -0.33 -2.25
CA THR A 31 -2.06 0.31 -1.52
C THR A 31 -2.07 -0.21 -0.10
N ALA A 32 -2.36 0.67 0.86
CA ALA A 32 -2.61 0.32 2.24
C ALA A 32 -3.88 1.04 2.71
N ILE A 33 -4.72 0.34 3.47
CA ILE A 33 -5.99 0.84 3.99
C ILE A 33 -6.00 0.56 5.47
N LEU A 34 -6.33 1.58 6.27
CA LEU A 34 -6.65 1.42 7.67
C LEU A 34 -8.13 1.11 7.82
N ALA A 35 -8.46 -0.02 8.43
CA ALA A 35 -9.84 -0.39 8.73
C ALA A 35 -10.27 0.09 10.13
N ASP A 36 -11.58 0.06 10.37
CA ASP A 36 -12.20 0.52 11.62
C ASP A 36 -11.83 -0.34 12.84
N ASP A 37 -11.36 -1.57 12.62
CA ASP A 37 -10.82 -2.48 13.64
C ASP A 37 -9.37 -2.10 14.05
N GLY A 38 -8.79 -1.08 13.43
CA GLY A 38 -7.43 -0.62 13.68
C GLY A 38 -6.35 -1.37 12.90
N ASN A 39 -6.71 -2.39 12.12
CA ASN A 39 -5.78 -3.16 11.30
C ASN A 39 -5.47 -2.45 9.98
N ILE A 40 -4.25 -2.68 9.47
CA ILE A 40 -3.82 -2.19 8.16
C ILE A 40 -3.85 -3.35 7.17
N TYR A 41 -4.62 -3.18 6.10
CA TYR A 41 -4.71 -4.11 4.98
C TYR A 41 -3.91 -3.56 3.80
N VAL A 42 -3.12 -4.42 3.16
CA VAL A 42 -2.28 -4.04 2.01
C VAL A 42 -2.68 -4.79 0.74
N GLY A 43 -2.48 -4.14 -0.40
CA GLY A 43 -2.76 -4.71 -1.71
C GLY A 43 -1.85 -4.13 -2.80
N CYS A 44 -1.71 -4.86 -3.91
CA CYS A 44 -0.99 -4.40 -5.09
C CYS A 44 -1.75 -4.80 -6.36
N ASN A 45 -1.46 -4.13 -7.47
CA ASN A 45 -2.01 -4.53 -8.75
C ASN A 45 -1.38 -5.84 -9.25
N VAL A 46 -2.14 -6.53 -10.10
CA VAL A 46 -1.77 -7.76 -10.83
C VAL A 46 -2.03 -7.60 -12.33
#